data_AF-A0A3A0FB86-F1
#
_entry.id   AF-A0A3A0FB86-F1
#
_cell.length_a   1.000
_cell.length_b   1.000
_cell.length_c   1.000
_cell.angle_alpha   90.00
_cell.angle_beta   90.00
_cell.angle_gamma   90.00
#
_symmetry.space_group_name_H-M   'P 1'
#
loop_
_entity.id
_entity.type
_entity.pdbx_description
1 polymer ?
#
loop_
_entity_poly.entity_id
_entity_poly.type
_entity_poly.pdbx_seq_one_letter_code
_entity_poly.pdbx_strand_id
1 'polypeptide(L)' 'MLHRTSIEDGAKNQHELPELLTLKEASEILKCHPNTLRQWDKKGILPAIRIGEKRTRRYRKEDILKFLQGK' A
#
# COMPACT_ATOMS: atom_id res chain seq x y z
N MET A 1 16.47 25.65 30.03
CA MET A 1 15.05 25.55 29.63
C MET A 1 14.83 26.50 28.46
N LEU A 2 15.02 26.05 27.22
CA LEU A 2 14.73 26.82 26.01
C LEU A 2 14.25 25.87 24.90
N HIS A 3 13.05 26.18 24.43
CA HIS A 3 12.30 25.80 23.23
C HIS A 3 12.21 24.33 22.77
N ARG A 4 11.03 23.78 23.07
CA ARG A 4 10.32 22.69 22.37
C ARG A 4 10.07 23.06 20.89
N THR A 5 9.95 22.00 20.08
CA THR A 5 9.43 21.91 18.69
C THR A 5 10.30 22.46 17.55
N SER A 6 11.20 21.61 17.02
CA SER A 6 11.53 21.65 15.59
C SER A 6 10.55 20.74 14.86
N ILE A 7 9.77 21.39 14.02
CA ILE A 7 8.71 20.92 13.15
C ILE A 7 9.34 20.56 11.79
N GLU A 8 8.98 19.37 11.29
CA GLU A 8 8.79 18.94 9.89
C GLU A 8 9.80 19.35 8.80
N ASP A 9 10.55 18.36 8.29
CA ASP A 9 11.00 18.34 6.89
C ASP A 9 10.49 17.07 6.22
N GLY A 10 9.22 17.14 5.81
CA GLY A 10 8.57 16.16 4.95
C GLY A 10 9.06 16.30 3.50
N ALA A 11 10.24 15.79 3.20
CA ALA A 11 10.74 15.66 1.84
C ALA A 11 10.00 14.53 1.09
N LYS A 12 8.77 14.81 0.63
CA LYS A 12 8.04 13.93 -0.30
C LYS A 12 8.64 14.05 -1.70
N ASN A 13 9.68 13.28 -1.96
CA ASN A 13 10.29 13.21 -3.29
C ASN A 13 9.43 12.35 -4.23
N GLN A 14 9.01 12.96 -5.32
CA GLN A 14 8.12 12.43 -6.36
C GLN A 14 8.90 11.57 -7.36
N HIS A 15 9.29 10.35 -6.98
CA HIS A 15 9.74 9.35 -7.95
C HIS A 15 8.71 8.23 -8.03
N GLU A 16 7.87 8.36 -9.06
CA GLU A 16 6.83 7.42 -9.52
C GLU A 16 7.46 6.13 -10.06
N LEU A 17 8.13 5.38 -9.20
CA LEU A 17 8.23 3.93 -9.42
C LEU A 17 6.84 3.37 -9.10
N PRO A 18 6.24 2.55 -9.99
CA PRO A 18 5.03 1.81 -9.63
C PRO A 18 5.41 0.85 -8.49
N GLU A 19 5.25 1.32 -7.26
CA GLU A 19 5.53 0.56 -6.06
C GLU A 19 4.50 -0.57 -5.99
N LEU A 20 4.94 -1.72 -6.48
CA LEU A 20 4.23 -2.98 -6.40
C LEU A 20 4.49 -3.55 -5.02
N LEU A 21 3.51 -3.35 -4.15
CA LEU A 21 3.53 -3.83 -2.79
C LEU A 21 3.24 -5.32 -2.77
N THR A 22 4.02 -6.03 -1.98
CA THR A 22 3.72 -7.39 -1.59
C THR A 22 2.48 -7.43 -0.70
N LEU A 23 1.90 -8.61 -0.55
CA LEU A 23 0.76 -8.83 0.33
C LEU A 23 1.03 -8.42 1.79
N LYS A 24 2.29 -8.52 2.24
CA LYS A 24 2.68 -8.10 3.59
C LYS A 24 2.71 -6.58 3.71
N GLU A 25 3.36 -5.89 2.79
CA GLU A 25 3.44 -4.42 2.81
C GLU A 25 2.06 -3.79 2.66
N ALA A 26 1.22 -4.32 1.77
CA ALA A 26 -0.17 -3.89 1.63
C ALA A 26 -0.96 -4.07 2.95
N SER A 27 -0.71 -5.17 3.68
CA SER A 27 -1.38 -5.45 4.94
C SER A 27 -0.97 -4.47 6.06
N GLU A 28 0.30 -4.08 6.09
CA GLU A 28 0.84 -3.10 7.04
C GLU A 28 0.30 -1.69 6.77
N ILE A 29 0.22 -1.27 5.50
CA ILE A 29 -0.33 0.05 5.12
C ILE A 29 -1.81 0.15 5.47
N LEU A 30 -2.59 -0.87 5.13
CA LEU A 30 -4.04 -0.90 5.39
C LEU A 30 -4.38 -1.28 6.83
N LYS A 31 -3.37 -1.61 7.67
CA LYS A 31 -3.52 -2.17 9.02
C LYS A 31 -4.55 -3.31 9.07
N CYS A 32 -4.53 -4.19 8.07
CA CYS A 32 -5.47 -5.29 7.93
C CYS A 32 -4.74 -6.64 7.95
N HIS A 33 -5.47 -7.72 8.17
CA HIS A 33 -4.87 -9.05 8.13
C HIS A 33 -4.60 -9.49 6.67
N PRO A 34 -3.48 -10.17 6.37
CA PRO A 34 -3.18 -10.69 5.03
C PRO A 34 -4.29 -11.57 4.43
N ASN A 35 -5.08 -12.23 5.27
CA ASN A 35 -6.24 -13.01 4.81
C ASN A 35 -7.36 -12.12 4.26
N THR A 36 -7.52 -10.91 4.81
CA THR A 36 -8.49 -9.92 4.32
C THR A 36 -8.13 -9.47 2.91
N LEU A 37 -6.84 -9.23 2.63
CA LEU A 37 -6.37 -8.95 1.27
C LEU A 37 -6.66 -10.11 0.29
N ARG A 38 -6.52 -11.36 0.74
CA ARG A 38 -6.90 -12.54 -0.07
C ARG A 38 -8.40 -12.58 -0.35
N GLN A 39 -9.23 -12.17 0.60
CA GLN A 39 -10.68 -12.05 0.40
C GLN A 39 -11.01 -10.92 -0.57
N TRP A 40 -10.32 -9.78 -0.50
CA TRP A 40 -10.50 -8.67 -1.42
C TRP A 40 -10.09 -9.00 -2.86
N ASP A 41 -9.02 -9.77 -3.03
CA ASP A 41 -8.64 -10.35 -4.33
C ASP A 41 -9.75 -11.24 -4.90
N LYS A 42 -10.37 -12.10 -4.08
CA LYS A 42 -11.54 -12.91 -4.48
C LYS A 42 -12.78 -12.07 -4.78
N LYS A 43 -12.98 -10.98 -4.04
CA LYS A 43 -14.12 -10.06 -4.20
C LYS A 43 -13.93 -9.03 -5.30
N GLY A 44 -12.72 -8.91 -5.88
CA GLY A 44 -12.39 -7.89 -6.87
C GLY A 44 -12.29 -6.45 -6.32
N ILE A 45 -12.24 -6.29 -5.00
CA ILE A 45 -12.18 -4.97 -4.34
C ILE A 45 -10.78 -4.34 -4.50
N LEU A 46 -9.76 -5.17 -4.36
CA LEU A 46 -8.36 -4.78 -4.52
C LEU A 46 -7.71 -5.79 -5.47
N PRO A 47 -7.71 -5.52 -6.79
CA PRO A 47 -7.20 -6.48 -7.77
C PRO A 47 -5.68 -6.67 -7.60
N ALA A 48 -5.27 -7.89 -7.31
CA ALA A 48 -3.85 -8.22 -7.27
C ALA A 48 -3.33 -8.51 -8.67
N ILE A 49 -2.22 -7.88 -9.03
CA ILE A 49 -1.46 -8.19 -10.24
C ILE A 49 -0.67 -9.46 -9.98
N ARG A 50 -0.87 -10.44 -10.86
CA ARG A 50 -0.13 -11.70 -10.83
C ARG A 50 1.13 -11.52 -11.65
N ILE A 51 2.29 -11.48 -10.99
CA ILE A 51 3.58 -11.26 -11.66
C ILE A 51 4.38 -12.57 -11.65
N GLY A 52 4.84 -12.96 -12.85
CA GLY A 52 5.72 -14.10 -13.10
C GLY A 52 5.02 -15.47 -13.14
N GLU A 53 5.81 -16.49 -13.45
CA GLU A 53 5.38 -17.90 -13.58
C GLU A 53 4.82 -18.46 -12.26
N LYS A 54 5.33 -17.98 -11.12
CA LYS A 54 4.87 -18.34 -9.77
C LYS A 54 3.54 -17.67 -9.36
N ARG A 55 2.95 -16.81 -10.22
CA ARG A 55 1.71 -16.07 -9.95
C ARG A 55 1.74 -15.31 -8.62
N THR A 56 2.87 -14.67 -8.32
CA THR A 56 3.01 -13.89 -7.09
C THR A 56 2.04 -12.71 -7.13
N ARG A 57 1.23 -12.57 -6.08
CA ARG A 57 0.25 -11.49 -5.94
C ARG A 57 0.97 -10.22 -5.49
N ARG A 58 0.95 -9.20 -6.34
CA ARG A 58 1.42 -7.85 -6.02
C ARG A 58 0.29 -6.85 -6.18
N TYR A 59 0.24 -5.88 -5.31
CA TYR A 59 -0.75 -4.81 -5.31
C TYR A 59 -0.09 -3.52 -5.76
N ARG A 60 -0.78 -2.71 -6.58
CA ARG A 60 -0.29 -1.36 -6.86
C ARG A 60 -0.54 -0.50 -5.64
N LYS A 61 0.47 0.26 -5.23
CA LYS A 61 0.29 1.28 -4.18
C LYS A 61 -0.79 2.30 -4.54
N GLU A 62 -0.93 2.64 -5.82
CA GLU A 62 -2.01 3.49 -6.31
C GLU A 62 -3.40 2.95 -6.00
N ASP A 63 -3.64 1.65 -6.18
CA ASP A 63 -4.94 1.03 -5.90
C ASP A 63 -5.24 1.08 -4.40
N ILE A 64 -4.23 0.88 -3.55
CA ILE A 64 -4.34 0.97 -2.08
C ILE A 64 -4.60 2.42 -1.65
N LEU A 65 -3.91 3.40 -2.24
CA LEU A 65 -4.13 4.83 -2.00
C LEU A 65 -5.53 5.26 -2.44
N LYS A 66 -5.99 4.83 -3.62
CA LYS A 66 -7.36 5.06 -4.09
C LYS A 66 -8.39 4.44 -3.15
N PHE A 67 -8.12 3.23 -2.66
CA PHE A 67 -8.97 2.56 -1.68
C PHE A 67 -9.07 3.34 -0.35
N LEU A 68 -7.98 4.00 0.08
CA LEU A 68 -7.98 4.87 1.26
C LEU A 68 -8.63 6.24 1.02
N GLN A 69 -8.49 6.81 -0.18
CA GLN A 69 -9.06 8.12 -0.55
C GLN A 69 -10.56 8.07 -0.85
N GLY A 70 -11.13 6.91 -1.16
CA GLY A 70 -12.54 6.73 -1.48
C GLY A 70 -13.49 6.80 -0.27
N LYS A 71 -13.17 7.57 0.76
CA LYS A 71 -14.02 7.77 1.95
C LYS A 71 -14.28 9.25 2.21
#